data_AF-A0A2D9VV27-F1
#
_entry.id   AF-A0A2D9VV27-F1
#
_cell.length_a   1.000
_cell.length_b   1.000
_cell.length_c   1.000
_cell.angle_alpha   90.00
_cell.angle_beta   90.00
_cell.angle_gamma   90.00
#
_symmetry.space_group_name_H-M   'P 1'
#
loop_
_entity.id
_entity.type
_entity.pdbx_description
1 polymer ?
#
loop_
_entity_poly.entity_id
_entity_poly.type
_entity_poly.pdbx_seq_one_letter_code
_entity_poly.pdbx_strand_id
1 'polypeptide(L)'
;MQTITKDNLSLYIYADDVVITSTEAHIQIGADDAEPQDKMIIADLNSSNAVVHTGVTSPDDWSGAKYNFDGTNWTRNADWTDPLVFQLRADKEMYTYRGASETFTTAIQTEIDRIEAL
;
A
#
# COMPACT_ATOMS: atom_id res chain seq x y z
N MET A 1 3.33 13.12 9.37
CA MET A 1 3.43 12.39 8.10
C MET A 1 2.45 13.00 7.11
N GLN A 2 2.63 12.73 5.82
CA GLN A 2 1.69 13.05 4.77
C GLN A 2 1.14 11.76 4.17
N THR A 3 -0.15 11.71 3.84
CA THR A 3 -0.78 10.57 3.15
C THR A 3 -1.47 11.01 1.89
N ILE A 4 -1.32 10.23 0.82
CA ILE A 4 -2.04 10.42 -0.44
C ILE A 4 -3.16 9.40 -0.48
N THR A 5 -4.39 9.90 -0.62
CA THR A 5 -5.60 9.10 -0.64
C THR A 5 -6.31 9.19 -1.97
N LYS A 6 -6.98 8.11 -2.39
CA LYS A 6 -7.94 8.06 -3.49
C LYS A 6 -9.18 7.33 -3.00
N ASP A 7 -10.35 7.97 -3.07
CA ASP A 7 -11.59 7.44 -2.48
C ASP A 7 -11.43 7.03 -1.00
N ASN A 8 -10.73 7.86 -0.22
CA ASN A 8 -10.27 7.63 1.15
C ASN A 8 -9.23 6.51 1.33
N LEU A 9 -8.98 5.65 0.35
CA LEU A 9 -7.96 4.62 0.46
C LEU A 9 -6.56 5.26 0.47
N SER A 10 -5.78 5.02 1.53
CA SER A 10 -4.41 5.54 1.65
C SER A 10 -3.46 4.67 0.84
N LEU A 11 -2.82 5.28 -0.16
CA LEU A 11 -1.96 4.59 -1.12
C LEU A 11 -0.48 4.83 -0.85
N TYR A 12 -0.14 6.04 -0.39
CA TYR A 12 1.25 6.44 -0.12
C TYR A 12 1.33 7.20 1.20
N ILE A 13 2.46 7.04 1.88
CA ILE A 13 2.83 7.81 3.06
C ILE A 13 4.26 8.32 2.91
N TYR A 14 4.45 9.60 3.28
CA TYR A 14 5.75 10.26 3.29
C TYR A 14 5.94 11.06 4.58
N ALA A 15 7.20 11.40 4.90
CA ALA A 15 7.48 12.33 5.99
C ALA A 15 6.93 13.74 5.68
N ASP A 16 6.73 14.56 6.71
CA ASP A 16 6.15 15.91 6.55
C ASP A 16 7.03 16.88 5.76
N ASP A 17 8.34 16.61 5.68
CA ASP A 17 9.33 17.41 4.97
C ASP A 17 9.49 17.02 3.48
N VAL A 18 8.85 15.94 3.04
CA VAL A 18 8.84 15.54 1.62
C VAL A 18 7.91 16.46 0.84
N VAL A 19 8.43 17.08 -0.23
CA VAL A 19 7.59 17.89 -1.13
C VAL A 19 6.70 16.98 -1.97
N ILE A 20 5.38 17.22 -1.92
CA ILE A 20 4.37 16.52 -2.74
C ILE A 20 3.63 17.58 -3.56
N THR A 21 3.78 17.52 -4.88
CA THR A 21 3.13 18.45 -5.81
C THR A 21 2.04 17.70 -6.57
N SER A 22 0.77 18.06 -6.32
CA SER A 22 -0.36 17.52 -7.07
C SER A 22 -0.66 18.40 -8.29
N THR A 23 -0.55 17.85 -9.48
CA THR A 23 -0.85 18.51 -10.76
C THR A 23 -2.11 17.91 -11.39
N GLU A 24 -2.56 18.46 -12.52
CA GLU A 24 -3.67 17.87 -13.29
C GLU A 24 -3.30 16.53 -13.94
N ALA A 25 -2.01 16.28 -14.22
CA ALA A 25 -1.56 15.10 -14.92
C ALA A 25 -1.11 13.97 -13.98
N HIS A 26 -0.47 14.31 -12.86
CA HIS A 26 0.14 13.37 -11.94
C HIS A 26 0.38 13.99 -10.55
N ILE A 27 0.78 13.18 -9.58
CA ILE A 27 1.42 13.63 -8.35
C ILE A 27 2.93 13.40 -8.47
N GLN A 28 3.72 14.44 -8.19
CA GLN A 28 5.18 14.36 -8.10
C GLN A 28 5.60 14.34 -6.63
N ILE A 29 6.53 13.45 -6.31
CA ILE A 29 7.25 13.41 -5.04
C ILE A 29 8.65 13.95 -5.28
N GLY A 30 9.10 14.86 -4.42
CA GLY A 30 10.34 15.61 -4.60
C GLY A 30 10.11 17.01 -5.17
N ALA A 31 11.00 17.94 -4.83
CA ALA A 31 10.91 19.34 -5.25
C ALA A 31 11.10 19.50 -6.76
N ASP A 32 10.48 20.53 -7.36
CA ASP A 32 10.54 20.77 -8.81
C ASP A 32 11.96 21.04 -9.34
N ASP A 33 12.86 21.52 -8.49
CA ASP A 33 14.27 21.78 -8.80
C ASP A 33 15.21 20.60 -8.43
N ALA A 34 14.68 19.51 -7.86
CA ALA A 34 15.46 18.31 -7.56
C ALA A 34 15.94 17.61 -8.83
N GLU A 35 17.05 16.87 -8.70
CA GLU A 35 17.56 16.02 -9.78
C GLU A 35 16.53 14.97 -10.19
N PRO A 36 16.45 14.59 -11.48
CA PRO A 36 15.44 13.65 -11.97
C PRO A 36 15.42 12.31 -11.23
N GLN A 37 16.56 11.79 -10.79
CA GLN A 37 16.61 10.54 -10.01
C GLN A 37 16.00 10.64 -8.61
N ASP A 38 15.89 11.86 -8.08
CA ASP A 38 15.33 12.14 -6.75
C ASP A 38 13.83 12.45 -6.82
N LYS A 39 13.25 12.39 -8.03
CA LYS A 39 11.82 12.58 -8.29
C LYS A 39 11.14 11.25 -8.54
N MET A 40 9.96 11.08 -7.96
CA MET A 40 9.05 9.99 -8.29
C MET A 40 7.74 10.56 -8.83
N ILE A 41 7.25 9.97 -9.93
CA ILE A 41 5.98 10.33 -10.54
C ILE A 41 4.97 9.22 -10.25
N ILE A 42 3.88 9.58 -9.59
CA ILE A 42 2.71 8.73 -9.42
C ILE A 42 1.74 9.10 -10.54
N ALA A 43 1.81 8.36 -11.64
CA ALA A 43 1.16 8.72 -12.90
C ALA A 43 -0.36 8.49 -12.92
N ASP A 44 -0.89 7.66 -12.02
CA ASP A 44 -2.30 7.29 -11.93
C ASP A 44 -3.09 8.12 -10.90
N LEU A 45 -2.41 8.97 -10.13
CA LEU A 45 -3.01 9.91 -9.18
C LEU A 45 -2.74 11.36 -9.61
N ASN A 46 -3.73 12.24 -9.45
CA ASN A 46 -3.63 13.66 -9.78
C ASN A 46 -4.62 14.50 -8.95
N SER A 47 -4.64 15.82 -9.15
CA SER A 47 -5.48 16.75 -8.38
C SER A 47 -6.99 16.52 -8.52
N SER A 48 -7.44 15.76 -9.53
CA SER A 48 -8.86 15.45 -9.73
C SER A 48 -9.34 14.18 -9.04
N ASN A 49 -8.43 13.25 -8.71
CA ASN A 49 -8.78 11.92 -8.21
C ASN A 49 -8.10 11.53 -6.90
N ALA A 50 -7.23 12.38 -6.36
CA ALA A 50 -6.50 12.12 -5.13
C ALA A 50 -6.44 13.35 -4.24
N VAL A 51 -6.29 13.11 -2.94
CA VAL A 51 -6.14 14.13 -1.90
C VAL A 51 -4.86 13.88 -1.12
N VAL A 52 -4.03 14.92 -0.99
CA VAL A 52 -2.84 14.92 -0.14
C VAL A 52 -3.23 15.51 1.21
N HIS A 53 -3.11 14.70 2.27
CA HIS A 53 -3.33 15.12 3.64
C HIS A 53 -1.99 15.29 4.36
N THR A 54 -1.81 16.39 5.07
CA THR A 54 -0.55 16.73 5.75
C THR A 54 -0.70 16.69 7.27
N GLY A 55 0.40 16.48 8.00
CA GLY A 55 0.38 16.50 9.47
C GLY A 55 -0.43 15.35 10.08
N VAL A 56 -0.54 14.22 9.38
CA VAL A 56 -1.24 13.03 9.85
C VAL A 56 -0.33 12.16 10.72
N THR A 57 -0.93 11.49 11.71
CA THR A 57 -0.30 10.38 12.44
C THR A 57 -0.81 9.08 11.82
N SER A 58 0.08 8.34 11.15
CA SER A 58 -0.27 7.09 10.48
C SER A 58 -0.27 5.89 11.44
N PRO A 59 -1.02 4.83 11.15
CA PRO A 59 -0.87 3.55 11.84
C PRO A 59 0.56 3.02 11.74
N ASP A 60 1.08 2.41 12.81
CA ASP A 60 2.47 1.90 12.86
C ASP A 60 2.71 0.75 11.87
N ASP A 61 1.67 -0.02 11.56
CA ASP A 61 1.70 -1.18 10.67
C ASP A 61 1.16 -0.86 9.27
N TRP A 62 1.21 0.43 8.89
CA TRP A 62 0.68 0.90 7.61
C TRP A 62 1.38 0.20 6.44
N SER A 63 0.56 -0.15 5.45
CA SER A 63 1.00 -0.56 4.12
C SER A 63 0.02 0.01 3.10
N GLY A 64 0.47 0.13 1.85
CA GLY A 64 -0.37 0.67 0.76
C GLY A 64 -1.70 -0.07 0.69
N ALA A 65 -2.79 0.70 0.61
CA ALA A 65 -4.17 0.22 0.58
C ALA A 65 -4.67 -0.55 1.83
N LYS A 66 -3.88 -0.64 2.91
CA LYS A 66 -4.29 -1.34 4.15
C LYS A 66 -5.32 -0.57 4.96
N TYR A 67 -5.33 0.75 4.82
CA TYR A 67 -6.21 1.62 5.58
C TYR A 67 -6.90 2.67 4.69
N ASN A 68 -8.13 3.02 5.08
CA ASN A 68 -8.81 4.23 4.64
C ASN A 68 -8.55 5.37 5.62
N PHE A 69 -8.52 6.60 5.11
CA PHE A 69 -8.37 7.83 5.85
C PHE A 69 -9.37 8.87 5.33
N ASP A 70 -10.27 9.34 6.21
CA ASP A 70 -11.35 10.30 5.86
C ASP A 70 -10.92 11.78 6.00
N GLY A 71 -9.64 12.03 6.25
CA GLY A 71 -9.09 13.34 6.63
C GLY A 71 -8.91 13.54 8.13
N THR A 72 -9.46 12.65 8.96
CA THR A 72 -9.32 12.71 10.43
C THR A 72 -9.05 11.34 11.04
N ASN A 73 -9.79 10.31 10.65
CA ASN A 73 -9.76 8.98 11.24
C ASN A 73 -9.21 7.95 10.26
N TRP A 74 -8.46 6.99 10.81
CA TRP A 74 -8.03 5.80 10.10
C TRP A 74 -8.99 4.64 10.35
N THR A 75 -9.39 3.94 9.29
CA THR A 75 -10.18 2.70 9.39
C THR A 75 -9.54 1.63 8.53
N ARG A 76 -9.56 0.37 9.00
CA ARG A 76 -8.96 -0.74 8.25
C ARG A 76 -9.75 -1.00 6.97
N ASN A 77 -9.06 -1.20 5.86
CA ASN A 77 -9.68 -1.64 4.62
C ASN A 77 -10.02 -3.14 4.75
N ALA A 78 -11.31 -3.48 4.66
CA ALA A 78 -11.78 -4.86 4.78
C ALA A 78 -11.37 -5.74 3.58
N ASP A 79 -11.11 -5.13 2.43
CA ASP A 79 -10.72 -5.82 1.20
C ASP A 79 -9.20 -5.99 1.06
N TRP A 80 -8.42 -5.44 2.00
CA TRP A 80 -6.98 -5.56 1.97
C TRP A 80 -6.52 -6.98 2.32
N THR A 81 -5.64 -7.53 1.48
CA THR A 81 -4.92 -8.77 1.74
C THR A 81 -3.43 -8.45 1.80
N ASP A 82 -2.74 -9.02 2.78
CA ASP A 82 -1.28 -8.89 2.85
C ASP A 82 -0.64 -9.41 1.55
N PRO A 83 0.24 -8.63 0.88
CA PRO A 83 0.88 -9.06 -0.37
C PRO A 83 1.60 -10.42 -0.26
N LEU A 84 2.18 -10.72 0.90
CA LEU A 84 2.81 -12.02 1.14
C LEU A 84 1.76 -13.12 1.25
N VAL A 85 0.64 -12.88 1.93
CA VAL A 85 -0.48 -13.84 1.98
C VAL A 85 -1.05 -14.08 0.57
N PHE A 86 -1.20 -13.04 -0.23
CA PHE A 86 -1.63 -13.17 -1.63
C PHE A 86 -0.67 -14.09 -2.42
N GLN A 87 0.64 -13.86 -2.32
CA GLN A 87 1.64 -14.69 -2.99
C GLN A 87 1.63 -16.13 -2.48
N LEU A 88 1.57 -16.35 -1.16
CA LEU A 88 1.55 -17.69 -0.58
C LEU A 88 0.30 -18.49 -0.99
N ARG A 89 -0.86 -17.84 -1.14
CA ARG A 89 -2.07 -18.47 -1.67
C ARG A 89 -1.86 -18.93 -3.11
N ALA A 90 -1.33 -18.06 -3.98
CA ALA A 90 -1.01 -18.40 -5.36
C ALA A 90 0.03 -19.53 -5.46
N ASP A 91 1.07 -19.49 -4.62
CA ASP A 91 2.10 -20.53 -4.57
C ASP A 91 1.53 -21.87 -4.09
N LYS A 92 0.69 -21.87 -3.05
CA LYS A 92 0.01 -23.08 -2.56
C LYS A 92 -0.81 -23.74 -3.67
N GLU A 93 -1.60 -22.97 -4.42
CA GLU A 93 -2.36 -23.47 -5.57
C GLU A 93 -1.44 -24.05 -6.65
N MET A 94 -0.39 -23.32 -7.00
CA MET A 94 0.58 -23.72 -8.02
C MET A 94 1.30 -25.03 -7.66
N TYR A 95 1.79 -25.15 -6.43
CA TYR A 95 2.48 -26.36 -5.97
C TYR A 95 1.54 -27.54 -5.79
N THR A 96 0.30 -27.32 -5.37
CA THR A 96 -0.74 -28.36 -5.34
C THR A 96 -0.97 -28.92 -6.74
N TYR A 97 -1.13 -28.04 -7.74
CA TYR A 97 -1.28 -28.44 -9.14
C TYR A 97 -0.06 -29.22 -9.68
N ARG A 98 1.15 -28.88 -9.24
CA ARG A 98 2.40 -29.57 -9.62
C ARG A 98 2.66 -30.86 -8.87
N GLY A 99 1.75 -31.31 -8.00
CA GLY A 99 1.89 -32.55 -7.25
C GLY A 99 2.87 -32.49 -6.07
N ALA A 100 3.04 -31.31 -5.46
CA ALA A 100 3.75 -31.21 -4.20
C ALA A 100 3.04 -32.01 -3.09
N SER A 101 3.79 -32.39 -2.05
CA SER A 101 3.23 -33.17 -0.94
C SER A 101 2.23 -32.37 -0.11
N GLU A 102 1.26 -33.05 0.47
CA GLU A 102 0.28 -32.45 1.39
C GLU A 102 0.97 -31.78 2.58
N THR A 103 2.07 -32.37 3.08
CA THR A 103 2.89 -31.79 4.15
C THR A 103 3.41 -30.40 3.76
N PHE A 104 3.89 -30.24 2.52
CA PHE A 104 4.41 -28.96 2.05
C PHE A 104 3.28 -27.93 1.88
N THR A 105 2.18 -28.29 1.23
CA THR A 105 1.05 -27.36 1.02
C THR A 105 0.36 -26.98 2.33
N THR A 106 0.35 -27.87 3.33
CA THR A 106 -0.13 -27.59 4.69
C THR A 106 0.79 -26.62 5.40
N ALA A 107 2.11 -26.77 5.27
CA ALA A 107 3.06 -25.82 5.85
C ALA A 107 2.87 -24.39 5.29
N ILE A 108 2.59 -24.26 3.99
CA ILE A 108 2.24 -22.96 3.39
C ILE A 108 0.95 -22.41 4.01
N GLN A 109 -0.09 -23.23 4.20
CA GLN A 109 -1.33 -22.78 4.84
C GLN A 109 -1.08 -22.32 6.28
N THR A 110 -0.29 -23.05 7.06
CA THR A 110 0.05 -22.65 8.42
C THR A 110 0.74 -21.29 8.46
N GLU A 111 1.60 -20.99 7.49
CA GLU A 111 2.25 -19.68 7.40
C GLU A 111 1.27 -18.56 7.01
N ILE A 112 0.33 -18.84 6.10
CA ILE A 112 -0.78 -17.91 5.80
C ILE A 112 -1.56 -17.59 7.08
N ASP A 113 -1.99 -18.62 7.81
CA ASP A 113 -2.79 -18.45 9.04
C ASP A 113 -2.01 -17.68 10.11
N ARG A 114 -0.68 -17.90 10.20
CA ARG A 114 0.20 -17.17 11.11
C ARG A 114 0.26 -15.68 10.78
N ILE A 115 0.35 -15.33 9.49
CA ILE A 115 0.44 -13.92 9.06
C ILE A 115 -0.91 -13.22 9.24
N GLU A 116 -2.03 -13.88 8.92
CA GLU A 116 -3.36 -13.30 9.06
C GLU A 116 -3.77 -13.06 10.53
N ALA A 117 -3.08 -13.70 11.48
CA ALA A 117 -3.29 -13.52 12.91
C ALA A 117 -2.47 -12.35 13.52
N LEU A 118 -1.59 -11.69 12.76
CA LEU A 118 -0.83 -10.51 13.18
C LEU A 118 -1.64 -9.22 13.02
#